data_AF-A0A1Y5I986-F1
#
_entry.id   AF-A0A1Y5I986-F1
#
_cell.length_a   1.000
_cell.length_b   1.000
_cell.length_c   1.000
_cell.angle_alpha   90.00
_cell.angle_beta   90.00
_cell.angle_gamma   90.00
#
_symmetry.space_group_name_H-M   'P 1'
#
loop_
_entity.id
_entity.type
_entity.pdbx_description
1 polymer ?
#
loop_
_entity_poly.entity_id
_entity_poly.type
_entity_poly.pdbx_seq_one_letter_code
_entity_poly.pdbx_strand_id
1 'polypeptide(L)'
;HEARRRKVGEMMYETLGIPREDRAARIAWFANNFRFFDAPVATFIVIDERMGHGQWGHTGMYLQTLALLAEERGWGTCMQECWGMLRPALKDHFKLADTEMVWCAMAVGKPDPSHPVNTLRAERAPLEEIAELHGF
;
A
#
# COMPACT_ATOMS: atom_id res chain seq x y z
N HIS A 1 15.83 7.72 5.84
CA HIS A 1 14.46 7.39 5.41
C HIS A 1 14.34 7.24 3.89
N GLU A 2 14.65 8.28 3.10
CA GLU A 2 14.47 8.28 1.63
C GLU A 2 15.25 7.19 0.88
N ALA A 3 16.51 6.94 1.27
CA ALA A 3 17.33 5.89 0.65
C ALA A 3 16.71 4.49 0.75
N ARG A 4 16.08 4.14 1.88
CA ARG A 4 15.42 2.84 2.07
C ARG A 4 14.17 2.71 1.21
N ARG A 5 13.32 3.75 1.19
CA ARG A 5 12.14 3.77 0.31
C ARG A 5 12.53 3.56 -1.15
N ARG A 6 13.59 4.25 -1.60
CA ARG A 6 14.12 4.09 -2.96
C ARG A 6 14.63 2.67 -3.21
N LYS A 7 15.40 2.10 -2.26
CA LYS A 7 15.93 0.73 -2.35
C LYS A 7 14.81 -0.31 -2.48
N VAL A 8 13.75 -0.23 -1.68
CA VAL A 8 12.61 -1.15 -1.78
C VAL A 8 11.94 -1.08 -3.16
N GLY A 9 11.77 0.13 -3.70
CA GLY A 9 11.25 0.31 -5.06
C GLY A 9 12.18 -0.28 -6.13
N GLU A 10 13.50 -0.10 -5.98
CA GLU A 10 14.52 -0.68 -6.87
C GLU A 10 14.49 -2.21 -6.82
N MET A 11 14.43 -2.82 -5.62
CA MET A 11 14.32 -4.27 -5.44
C MET A 11 13.07 -4.85 -6.11
N MET A 12 11.93 -4.15 -6.04
CA MET A 12 10.69 -4.59 -6.70
C MET A 12 10.86 -4.63 -8.22
N TYR A 13 11.39 -3.57 -8.83
CA TYR A 13 11.58 -3.54 -10.29
C TYR A 13 12.67 -4.52 -10.74
N GLU A 14 13.73 -4.71 -9.96
CA GLU A 14 14.75 -5.73 -10.21
C GLU A 14 14.16 -7.14 -10.19
N THR A 15 13.32 -7.46 -9.19
CA THR A 15 12.62 -8.76 -9.09
C THR A 15 11.69 -9.00 -10.29
N LEU A 16 11.15 -7.94 -10.89
CA LEU A 16 10.32 -8.00 -12.09
C LEU A 16 11.12 -8.01 -13.39
N GLY A 17 12.44 -7.87 -13.34
CA GLY A 17 13.28 -7.72 -14.53
C GLY A 17 13.04 -6.44 -15.30
N ILE A 18 12.56 -5.37 -14.63
CA ILE A 18 12.27 -4.06 -15.23
C ILE A 18 13.43 -3.10 -14.96
N PRO A 19 14.25 -2.76 -15.96
CA PRO A 19 15.38 -1.85 -15.78
C PRO A 19 14.96 -0.43 -15.35
N ARG A 20 15.92 0.38 -14.90
CA ARG A 20 15.64 1.74 -14.42
C ARG A 20 15.27 2.72 -15.53
N GLU A 21 15.93 2.53 -16.66
CA GLU A 21 15.81 3.24 -17.91
C GLU A 21 14.51 2.93 -18.65
N ASP A 22 13.89 1.77 -18.40
CA ASP A 22 12.61 1.40 -19.00
C ASP A 22 11.44 2.08 -18.28
N ARG A 23 11.29 3.37 -18.55
CA ARG A 23 10.22 4.19 -18.00
C ARG A 23 8.84 3.67 -18.40
N ALA A 24 8.70 3.11 -19.60
CA ALA A 24 7.42 2.63 -20.11
C ALA A 24 6.94 1.41 -19.32
N ALA A 25 7.80 0.41 -19.14
CA ALA A 25 7.49 -0.78 -18.35
C ALA A 25 7.21 -0.44 -16.88
N ARG A 26 7.94 0.52 -16.29
CA ARG A 26 7.66 0.99 -14.93
C ARG A 26 6.30 1.65 -14.78
N ILE A 27 5.90 2.49 -15.74
CA ILE A 27 4.56 3.10 -15.77
C ILE A 27 3.49 2.02 -15.94
N ALA A 28 3.71 1.06 -16.86
CA ALA A 28 2.79 -0.04 -17.08
C ALA A 28 2.61 -0.89 -15.81
N TRP A 29 3.70 -1.23 -15.13
CA TRP A 29 3.65 -1.94 -13.86
C TRP A 29 2.92 -1.15 -12.77
N PHE A 30 3.23 0.14 -12.62
CA PHE A 30 2.54 1.00 -11.67
C PHE A 30 1.03 1.07 -11.93
N ALA A 31 0.62 1.08 -13.20
CA ALA A 31 -0.78 1.14 -13.59
C ALA A 31 -1.60 -0.08 -13.12
N ASN A 32 -0.96 -1.23 -12.84
CA ASN A 32 -1.63 -2.39 -12.23
C ASN A 32 -2.26 -2.07 -10.87
N ASN A 33 -1.77 -1.03 -10.17
CA ASN A 33 -2.42 -0.56 -8.95
C ASN A 33 -3.88 -0.18 -9.18
N PHE A 34 -4.19 0.50 -10.30
CA PHE A 34 -5.54 0.95 -10.64
C PHE A 34 -6.46 -0.20 -11.12
N ARG A 35 -5.90 -1.41 -11.24
CA ARG A 35 -6.62 -2.66 -11.45
C ARG A 35 -6.57 -3.58 -10.23
N PHE A 36 -6.10 -3.07 -9.08
CA PHE A 36 -5.90 -3.84 -7.85
C PHE A 36 -5.04 -5.09 -8.03
N PHE A 37 -4.11 -5.09 -8.99
CA PHE A 37 -3.33 -6.27 -9.38
C PHE A 37 -4.22 -7.50 -9.69
N ASP A 38 -5.39 -7.24 -10.29
CA ASP A 38 -6.42 -8.22 -10.63
C ASP A 38 -6.99 -8.99 -9.42
N ALA A 39 -6.85 -8.43 -8.21
CA ALA A 39 -7.48 -8.96 -7.01
C ALA A 39 -9.02 -8.92 -7.15
N PRO A 40 -9.73 -9.94 -6.61
CA PRO A 40 -11.19 -10.02 -6.70
C PRO A 40 -11.92 -9.01 -5.83
N VAL A 41 -11.24 -8.41 -4.84
CA VAL A 41 -11.83 -7.44 -3.91
C VAL A 41 -10.97 -6.18 -3.84
N ALA A 42 -11.63 -5.04 -3.97
CA ALA A 42 -11.09 -3.70 -3.81
C ALA A 42 -11.73 -3.03 -2.60
N THR A 43 -10.92 -2.65 -1.61
CA THR A 43 -11.41 -1.98 -0.40
C THR A 43 -10.93 -0.53 -0.40
N PHE A 44 -11.84 0.43 -0.42
CA PHE A 44 -11.51 1.86 -0.26
C PHE A 44 -11.65 2.28 1.20
N ILE A 45 -10.67 3.03 1.71
CA ILE A 45 -10.72 3.61 3.05
C ILE A 45 -11.09 5.07 2.93
N VAL A 46 -12.32 5.37 3.34
CA VAL A 46 -12.85 6.73 3.42
C VAL A 46 -12.72 7.21 4.86
N ILE A 47 -12.21 8.42 5.03
CA ILE A 47 -12.11 9.07 6.34
C ILE A 47 -12.78 10.44 6.28
N ASP A 48 -13.16 10.95 7.44
CA ASP A 48 -13.58 12.34 7.58
C ASP A 48 -12.33 13.25 7.66
N GLU A 49 -12.22 14.24 6.79
CA GLU A 49 -11.09 15.18 6.69
C GLU A 49 -10.91 16.04 7.95
N ARG A 50 -11.94 16.13 8.81
CA ARG A 50 -11.85 16.83 10.10
C ARG A 50 -11.13 16.02 11.16
N MET A 51 -10.78 14.76 10.87
CA MET A 51 -9.98 13.92 11.75
C MET A 51 -8.61 14.56 12.04
N GLY A 52 -8.29 14.71 13.34
CA GLY A 52 -6.98 15.17 13.80
C GLY A 52 -5.89 14.09 13.70
N HIS A 53 -4.63 14.49 13.95
CA HIS A 53 -3.44 13.63 13.77
C HIS A 53 -3.53 12.24 14.42
N GLY A 54 -4.13 12.11 15.61
CA GLY A 54 -4.25 10.81 16.28
C GLY A 54 -5.09 9.79 15.51
N GLN A 55 -6.12 10.24 14.79
CA GLN A 55 -7.00 9.34 14.03
C GLN A 55 -6.30 8.75 12.80
N TRP A 56 -5.33 9.45 12.21
CA TRP A 56 -4.49 8.89 11.15
C TRP A 56 -3.73 7.65 11.63
N GLY A 57 -3.23 7.69 12.87
CA GLY A 57 -2.65 6.52 13.53
C GLY A 57 -3.64 5.37 13.66
N HIS A 58 -4.87 5.66 14.10
CA HIS A 58 -5.93 4.64 14.21
C HIS A 58 -6.29 4.02 12.86
N THR A 59 -6.37 4.80 11.79
CA THR A 59 -6.67 4.27 10.44
C THR A 59 -5.55 3.36 9.95
N GLY A 60 -4.28 3.69 10.24
CA GLY A 60 -3.14 2.81 9.99
C GLY A 60 -3.21 1.50 10.80
N MET A 61 -3.54 1.57 12.09
CA MET A 61 -3.75 0.38 12.94
C MET A 61 -4.88 -0.51 12.40
N TYR A 62 -5.98 0.09 11.95
CA TYR A 62 -7.11 -0.61 11.36
C TYR A 62 -6.72 -1.35 10.08
N LEU A 63 -6.04 -0.65 9.14
CA LEU A 63 -5.53 -1.25 7.90
C LEU A 63 -4.63 -2.45 8.17
N GLN A 64 -3.66 -2.29 9.08
CA GLN A 64 -2.75 -3.36 9.43
C GLN A 64 -3.48 -4.53 10.09
N THR A 65 -4.46 -4.27 10.95
CA THR A 65 -5.28 -5.32 11.56
C THR A 65 -6.04 -6.11 10.49
N LEU A 66 -6.63 -5.43 9.51
CA LEU A 66 -7.32 -6.08 8.41
C LEU A 66 -6.38 -6.95 7.55
N ALA A 67 -5.16 -6.45 7.27
CA ALA A 67 -4.15 -7.20 6.55
C ALA A 67 -3.70 -8.47 7.31
N LEU A 68 -3.49 -8.38 8.62
CA LEU A 68 -3.10 -9.54 9.44
C LEU A 68 -4.23 -10.58 9.53
N LEU A 69 -5.49 -10.15 9.67
CA LEU A 69 -6.65 -11.05 9.68
C LEU A 69 -6.89 -11.71 8.32
N ALA A 70 -6.60 -11.02 7.22
CA ALA A 70 -6.62 -11.59 5.88
C ALA A 70 -5.54 -12.66 5.71
N GLU A 71 -4.30 -12.35 6.11
CA GLU A 71 -3.16 -13.28 6.07
C GLU A 71 -3.45 -14.56 6.88
N GLU A 72 -3.99 -14.43 8.11
CA GLU A 72 -4.42 -15.56 8.95
C GLU A 72 -5.41 -16.48 8.23
N ARG A 73 -6.27 -15.92 7.37
CA ARG A 73 -7.26 -16.66 6.57
C ARG A 73 -6.71 -17.14 5.22
N GLY A 74 -5.41 -16.98 4.98
CA GLY A 74 -4.73 -17.33 3.73
C GLY A 74 -5.09 -16.41 2.56
N TRP A 75 -5.35 -15.13 2.83
CA TRP A 75 -5.56 -14.09 1.82
C TRP A 75 -4.40 -13.10 1.84
N GLY A 76 -4.03 -12.58 0.67
CA GLY A 76 -3.04 -11.53 0.51
C GLY A 76 -3.69 -10.16 0.41
N THR A 77 -2.95 -9.14 0.83
CA THR A 77 -3.37 -7.74 0.74
C THR A 77 -2.27 -6.85 0.18
N CYS A 78 -2.64 -5.82 -0.58
CA CYS A 78 -1.73 -4.76 -1.00
C CYS A 78 -2.34 -3.40 -0.67
N MET A 79 -1.76 -2.65 0.27
CA MET A 79 -2.21 -1.30 0.63
C MET A 79 -1.71 -0.28 -0.40
N GLN A 80 -2.61 0.57 -0.90
CA GLN A 80 -2.38 1.39 -2.09
C GLN A 80 -2.79 2.85 -1.85
N GLU A 81 -1.81 3.70 -1.59
CA GLU A 81 -2.01 5.15 -1.43
C GLU A 81 -2.11 5.90 -2.77
N CYS A 82 -1.75 5.27 -3.89
CA CYS A 82 -1.80 5.88 -5.22
C CYS A 82 -3.21 6.33 -5.64
N TRP A 83 -4.26 5.71 -5.09
CA TRP A 83 -5.66 6.14 -5.27
C TRP A 83 -5.91 7.57 -4.78
N GLY A 84 -5.04 8.11 -3.92
CA GLY A 84 -5.04 9.51 -3.54
C GLY A 84 -4.98 10.48 -4.73
N MET A 85 -4.40 10.05 -5.86
CA MET A 85 -4.36 10.84 -7.11
C MET A 85 -5.73 11.06 -7.75
N LEU A 86 -6.71 10.21 -7.43
CA LEU A 86 -8.04 10.21 -8.04
C LEU A 86 -9.13 10.66 -7.05
N ARG A 87 -8.76 11.27 -5.92
CA ARG A 87 -9.69 11.69 -4.85
C ARG A 87 -10.93 12.45 -5.36
N PRO A 88 -10.83 13.48 -6.22
CA PRO A 88 -12.01 14.19 -6.69
C PRO A 88 -12.97 13.27 -7.47
N ALA A 89 -12.43 12.49 -8.42
CA ALA A 89 -13.23 11.57 -9.22
C ALA A 89 -13.86 10.45 -8.37
N LEU A 90 -13.14 9.93 -7.37
CA LEU A 90 -13.65 8.91 -6.45
C LEU A 90 -14.71 9.46 -5.50
N LYS A 91 -14.57 10.72 -5.06
CA LYS A 91 -15.56 11.42 -4.24
C LYS A 91 -16.89 11.52 -4.97
N ASP A 92 -16.86 11.94 -6.23
CA ASP A 92 -18.04 11.99 -7.08
C ASP A 92 -18.62 10.59 -7.34
N HIS A 93 -17.76 9.62 -7.65
CA HIS A 93 -18.16 8.24 -7.94
C HIS A 93 -18.87 7.57 -6.76
N PHE A 94 -18.31 7.69 -5.55
CA PHE A 94 -18.90 7.13 -4.34
C PHE A 94 -19.95 8.02 -3.69
N LYS A 95 -20.16 9.24 -4.21
CA LYS A 95 -21.08 10.25 -3.66
C LYS A 95 -20.77 10.57 -2.19
N LEU A 96 -19.49 10.76 -1.89
CA LEU A 96 -19.03 11.06 -0.54
C LEU A 96 -19.43 12.48 -0.14
N ALA A 97 -19.66 12.70 1.16
CA ALA A 97 -19.95 14.01 1.70
C ALA A 97 -18.76 14.98 1.56
N ASP A 98 -19.01 16.28 1.71
CA ASP A 98 -17.99 17.33 1.59
C ASP A 98 -16.81 17.11 2.54
N THR A 99 -17.04 16.53 3.73
CA THR A 99 -15.99 16.25 4.71
C THR A 99 -15.37 14.87 4.55
N GLU A 100 -15.80 14.05 3.59
CA GLU A 100 -15.27 12.71 3.38
C GLU A 100 -14.22 12.68 2.26
N MET A 101 -13.17 11.88 2.48
CA MET A 101 -12.06 11.72 1.57
C MET A 101 -11.66 10.25 1.46
N VAL A 102 -11.44 9.79 0.24
CA VAL A 102 -10.69 8.55 0.01
C VAL A 102 -9.23 8.77 0.41
N TRP A 103 -8.82 8.16 1.52
CA TRP A 103 -7.43 8.22 1.96
C TRP A 103 -6.55 7.34 1.08
N CYS A 104 -6.88 6.05 1.03
CA CYS A 104 -6.19 5.01 0.28
C CYS A 104 -7.16 3.89 -0.12
N ALA A 105 -6.65 2.87 -0.79
CA ALA A 105 -7.38 1.62 -1.01
C ALA A 105 -6.49 0.41 -0.68
N MET A 106 -7.05 -0.78 -0.77
CA MET A 106 -6.35 -2.04 -0.57
C MET A 106 -6.91 -3.11 -1.52
N ALA A 107 -6.01 -3.74 -2.28
CA ALA A 107 -6.32 -4.96 -3.01
C ALA A 107 -6.38 -6.14 -2.03
N VAL A 108 -7.39 -7.01 -2.16
CA VAL A 108 -7.55 -8.21 -1.31
C VAL A 108 -7.87 -9.41 -2.19
N GLY A 109 -7.06 -10.47 -2.10
CA GLY A 109 -7.19 -11.63 -3.00
C GLY A 109 -6.39 -12.85 -2.58
N LYS A 110 -6.43 -13.90 -3.40
CA LYS A 110 -5.52 -15.04 -3.24
C LYS A 110 -4.19 -14.70 -3.90
N PRO A 111 -3.07 -14.69 -3.17
CA PRO A 111 -1.77 -14.40 -3.74
C PRO A 111 -1.35 -15.54 -4.67
N ASP A 112 -0.74 -15.19 -5.81
CA ASP A 112 0.00 -16.15 -6.63
C ASP A 112 1.46 -16.19 -6.15
N PRO A 113 1.88 -17.22 -5.40
CA PRO A 113 3.24 -17.31 -4.88
C PRO A 113 4.29 -17.52 -5.98
N SER A 114 3.89 -17.88 -7.20
CA SER A 114 4.80 -18.09 -8.33
C SER A 114 5.15 -16.80 -9.06
N HIS A 115 4.34 -15.75 -8.92
CA HIS A 115 4.60 -14.47 -9.56
C HIS A 115 5.86 -13.81 -8.95
N PRO A 116 6.86 -13.37 -9.75
CA PRO A 116 8.16 -12.91 -9.24
C PRO A 116 8.05 -11.86 -8.13
N VAL A 117 7.21 -10.83 -8.29
CA VAL A 117 7.04 -9.76 -7.29
C VAL A 117 6.62 -10.27 -5.90
N ASN A 118 5.90 -11.40 -5.82
CA ASN A 118 5.42 -11.97 -4.55
C ASN A 118 6.51 -12.74 -3.79
N THR A 119 7.65 -12.99 -4.45
CA THR A 119 8.85 -13.56 -3.82
C THR A 119 9.70 -12.50 -3.12
N LEU A 120 9.49 -11.22 -3.43
CA LEU A 120 10.21 -10.11 -2.82
C LEU A 120 10.02 -10.11 -1.29
N ARG A 121 11.13 -9.96 -0.57
CA ARG A 121 11.15 -9.62 0.85
C ARG A 121 11.87 -8.30 1.00
N ALA A 122 11.11 -7.24 1.28
CA ALA A 122 11.67 -5.92 1.50
C ALA A 122 12.51 -5.92 2.79
N GLU A 123 13.72 -5.40 2.72
CA GLU A 123 14.57 -5.20 3.90
C GLU A 123 13.89 -4.29 4.93
N ARG A 124 14.21 -4.49 6.21
CA ARG A 124 13.79 -3.61 7.31
C ARG A 124 15.02 -2.96 7.93
N ALA A 125 14.84 -1.76 8.45
CA ALA A 125 15.90 -1.10 9.21
C ALA A 125 16.24 -1.94 10.45
N PRO A 126 17.51 -2.01 10.86
CA PRO A 126 17.91 -2.64 12.10
C PRO A 126 17.28 -1.89 13.30
N LEU A 127 17.19 -2.55 14.45
CA LEU A 127 16.48 -2.03 15.62
C LEU A 127 17.08 -0.71 16.11
N GLU A 128 18.41 -0.62 16.09
CA GLU A 128 19.20 0.52 16.57
C GLU A 128 18.97 1.79 15.72
N GLU A 129 18.45 1.64 14.49
CA GLU A 129 18.04 2.77 13.66
C GLU A 129 16.63 3.29 13.96
N ILE A 130 15.78 2.50 14.63
CA ILE A 130 14.36 2.79 14.83
C ILE A 130 13.95 2.93 16.30
N ALA A 131 14.79 2.48 17.23
CA ALA A 131 14.50 2.53 18.65
C ALA A 131 15.78 2.70 19.47
N GLU A 132 15.65 3.42 20.58
CA GLU A 132 16.63 3.48 21.66
C GLU A 132 16.02 2.80 22.89
N LEU A 133 16.76 1.87 23.50
CA LEU A 133 16.28 1.08 24.63
C LEU A 133 16.93 1.59 25.92
N HIS A 134 16.11 2.13 26.82
CA HIS A 134 16.53 2.58 28.14
C HIS A 134 15.95 1.64 29.21
N GLY A 135 16.81 1.18 30.13
CA GLY A 135 16.36 0.41 31.30
C GLY A 135 15.62 1.26 32.32
N PHE A 136 15.04 0.61 33.32
CA PHE A 136 14.39 1.28 34.46
C PHE A 136 15.41 1.69 35.53
#